data_AF-A0A832D7S3-F1
#
_entry.id   AF-A0A832D7S3-F1
#
_cell.length_a   1.000
_cell.length_b   1.000
_cell.length_c   1.000
_cell.angle_alpha   90.00
_cell.angle_beta   90.00
_cell.angle_gamma   90.00
#
_symmetry.space_group_name_H-M   'P 1'
#
loop_
_entity.id
_entity.type
_entity.pdbx_description
1 polymer ?
#
loop_
_entity_poly.entity_id
_entity_poly.type
_entity_poly.pdbx_seq_one_letter_code
_entity_poly.pdbx_strand_id
1 'polypeptide(L)'
;MLVSNAAGETVWLGPATLSVYPMQIAIPGSGTMGVASRYPATIHVRGMPTNLASVQVTLYYLSHKRPDDLDILLVSPSGKKIMLMSDAGGNTAVTNVTLVFDQVFTNNPQMRI
;
A
#
# COMPACT_ATOMS: atom_id res chain seq x y z
N MET A 1 15.83 -10.92 5.99
CA MET A 1 16.78 -11.53 5.01
C MET A 1 17.62 -12.56 5.76
N LEU A 2 17.79 -13.77 5.23
CA LEU A 2 18.67 -14.79 5.82
C LEU A 2 20.08 -14.58 5.24
N VAL A 3 21.08 -14.38 6.09
CA VAL A 3 22.48 -14.28 5.65
C VAL A 3 23.23 -15.50 6.18
N SER A 4 23.93 -16.19 5.29
CA SER A 4 24.79 -17.32 5.62
C SER A 4 26.25 -16.97 5.36
N ASN A 5 27.15 -17.35 6.27
CA ASN A 5 28.58 -17.30 6.01
C ASN A 5 29.08 -18.56 5.28
N ALA A 6 30.35 -18.57 4.87
CA ALA A 6 30.97 -19.72 4.18
C ALA A 6 31.05 -20.99 5.05
N ALA A 7 30.88 -20.86 6.37
CA ALA A 7 30.80 -21.99 7.31
C ALA A 7 29.37 -22.54 7.47
N GLY A 8 28.37 -21.95 6.82
CA GLY A 8 26.97 -22.40 6.85
C GLY A 8 26.14 -21.88 8.04
N GLU A 9 26.68 -20.98 8.86
CA GLU A 9 25.94 -20.35 9.95
C GLU A 9 24.95 -19.31 9.38
N THR A 10 23.70 -19.34 9.84
CA THR A 10 22.65 -18.44 9.36
C THR A 10 22.18 -17.46 10.42
N VAL A 11 22.12 -16.16 10.08
CA VAL A 11 21.53 -15.12 10.92
C VAL A 11 20.27 -14.57 10.26
N TRP A 12 19.19 -14.50 11.01
CA TRP A 12 17.93 -13.88 10.56
C TRP A 12 17.97 -12.38 10.85
N LEU A 13 18.04 -11.56 9.80
CA LEU A 13 18.16 -10.10 9.92
C LEU A 13 16.81 -9.36 9.99
N GLY A 14 15.72 -10.05 10.32
CA GLY A 14 14.40 -9.43 10.35
C GLY A 14 13.80 -9.10 8.98
N PRO A 15 12.58 -8.53 8.98
CA PRO A 15 12.00 -7.90 7.80
C PRO A 15 12.77 -6.61 7.47
N ALA A 16 13.08 -6.39 6.19
CA ALA A 16 13.60 -5.11 5.73
C ALA A 16 12.41 -4.17 5.46
N THR A 17 12.30 -3.08 6.22
CA THR A 17 11.26 -2.07 6.02
C THR A 17 11.84 -0.86 5.28
N LEU A 18 11.24 -0.49 4.15
CA LEU A 18 11.50 0.78 3.48
C LEU A 18 10.23 1.63 3.58
N SER A 19 10.32 2.79 4.22
CA SER A 19 9.24 3.77 4.29
C SER A 19 9.51 4.90 3.31
N VAL A 20 8.55 5.17 2.42
CA VAL A 20 8.59 6.33 1.51
C VAL A 20 7.27 7.07 1.65
N TYR A 21 7.35 8.39 1.86
CA TYR A 21 6.18 9.25 2.04
C TYR A 21 6.07 10.22 0.86
N PRO A 22 4.99 10.17 0.07
CA PRO A 22 4.76 11.17 -0.96
C PRO A 22 4.37 12.53 -0.34
N MET A 23 4.52 13.60 -1.12
CA MET A 23 3.91 14.89 -0.79
C MET A 23 2.38 14.74 -0.71
N GLN A 24 1.70 15.70 -0.06
CA GLN A 24 0.24 15.74 0.04
C GLN A 24 -0.41 15.54 -1.33
N ILE A 25 -1.46 14.71 -1.34
CA ILE A 25 -2.29 14.40 -2.50
C ILE A 25 -3.66 15.04 -2.26
N ALA A 26 -4.08 15.94 -3.15
CA ALA A 26 -5.41 16.54 -3.10
C ALA A 26 -6.39 15.70 -3.91
N ILE A 27 -7.61 15.52 -3.39
CA ILE A 27 -8.66 14.73 -4.02
C ILE A 27 -9.98 15.54 -3.98
N PRO A 28 -10.52 15.96 -5.14
CA PRO A 28 -9.88 15.92 -6.46
C PRO A 28 -8.65 16.85 -6.53
N GLY A 29 -7.80 16.68 -7.55
CA GLY A 29 -6.62 17.51 -7.73
C GLY A 29 -6.93 18.98 -8.05
N SER A 30 -8.10 19.24 -8.62
CA SER A 30 -8.68 20.57 -8.82
C SER A 30 -10.20 20.48 -8.89
N GLY A 31 -10.90 21.58 -8.61
CA GLY A 31 -12.36 21.64 -8.69
C GLY A 31 -13.05 20.77 -7.65
N THR A 32 -14.18 20.16 -8.04
CA THR A 32 -15.06 19.36 -7.16
C THR A 32 -15.20 17.89 -7.58
N MET A 33 -14.61 17.50 -8.72
CA MET A 33 -14.62 16.13 -9.22
C MET A 33 -13.37 15.87 -10.07
N GLY A 34 -12.98 14.60 -10.20
CA GLY A 34 -11.87 14.17 -11.04
C GLY A 34 -10.74 13.47 -10.27
N VAL A 35 -9.65 13.19 -10.98
CA VAL A 35 -8.51 12.45 -10.43
C VAL A 35 -7.76 13.26 -9.35
N ALA A 36 -7.02 12.55 -8.51
CA ALA A 36 -6.16 13.17 -7.52
C ALA A 36 -5.04 14.02 -8.15
N SER A 37 -4.50 15.01 -7.42
CA SER A 37 -3.43 15.90 -7.91
C SER A 37 -2.15 15.17 -8.33
N ARG A 38 -1.95 13.94 -7.85
CA ARG A 38 -0.90 13.02 -8.28
C ARG A 38 -1.54 11.67 -8.58
N TYR A 39 -1.96 11.48 -9.83
CA TYR A 39 -2.50 10.21 -10.30
C TYR A 39 -1.81 9.79 -11.62
N PRO A 40 -1.11 8.65 -11.66
CA PRO A 40 -0.79 7.77 -10.52
C PRO A 40 0.20 8.43 -9.54
N ALA A 41 0.05 8.14 -8.25
CA ALA A 41 1.03 8.50 -7.22
C ALA A 41 2.17 7.47 -7.18
N THR A 42 3.09 7.56 -8.14
CA THR A 42 4.17 6.57 -8.29
C THR A 42 5.24 6.72 -7.22
N ILE A 43 5.44 5.67 -6.42
CA ILE A 43 6.53 5.55 -5.44
C ILE A 43 7.60 4.61 -6.01
N HIS A 44 8.82 5.12 -6.20
CA HIS A 44 9.93 4.31 -6.68
C HIS A 44 10.60 3.57 -5.52
N VAL A 45 10.38 2.26 -5.46
CA VAL A 45 11.03 1.36 -4.50
C VAL A 45 12.22 0.68 -5.19
N ARG A 46 13.41 0.78 -4.60
CA ARG A 46 14.64 0.14 -5.11
C ARG A 46 15.29 -0.69 -4.01
N GLY A 47 16.09 -1.68 -4.39
CA GLY A 47 16.87 -2.50 -3.45
C GLY A 47 16.06 -3.52 -2.65
N MET A 48 14.78 -3.75 -3.00
CA MET A 48 13.95 -4.78 -2.37
C MET A 48 14.22 -6.16 -2.96
N PRO A 49 14.20 -7.23 -2.13
CA PRO A 49 14.25 -8.60 -2.62
C PRO A 49 13.03 -8.91 -3.50
N THR A 50 13.19 -9.81 -4.47
CA THR A 50 12.16 -10.15 -5.45
C THR A 50 10.99 -10.95 -4.86
N ASN A 51 11.18 -11.56 -3.68
CA ASN A 51 10.15 -12.27 -2.93
C ASN A 51 9.48 -11.35 -1.89
N LEU A 52 8.43 -10.64 -2.29
CA LEU A 52 7.61 -9.85 -1.36
C LEU A 52 6.78 -10.77 -0.47
N ALA A 53 6.96 -10.68 0.85
CA ALA A 53 6.19 -11.44 1.83
C ALA A 53 4.90 -10.72 2.24
N SER A 54 4.89 -9.40 2.23
CA SER A 54 3.70 -8.59 2.51
C SER A 54 3.82 -7.22 1.86
N VAL A 55 2.68 -6.56 1.71
CA VAL A 55 2.57 -5.16 1.31
C VAL A 55 1.58 -4.48 2.23
N GLN A 56 2.03 -3.40 2.87
CA GLN A 56 1.19 -2.53 3.69
C GLN A 56 1.10 -1.16 3.03
N VAL A 57 -0.12 -0.66 2.85
CA VAL A 57 -0.39 0.71 2.41
C VAL A 57 -1.09 1.44 3.55
N THR A 58 -0.49 2.54 3.98
CA THR A 58 -1.10 3.42 4.97
C THR A 58 -1.46 4.76 4.34
N LEU A 59 -2.74 5.11 4.43
CA LEU A 59 -3.23 6.44 4.06
C LEU A 59 -3.29 7.28 5.33
N TYR A 60 -2.37 8.22 5.45
CA TYR A 60 -2.32 9.14 6.58
C TYR A 60 -3.18 10.37 6.31
N TYR A 61 -3.87 10.84 7.35
CA TYR A 61 -4.62 12.10 7.34
C TYR A 61 -5.69 12.19 6.25
N LEU A 62 -6.32 11.06 5.91
CA LEU A 62 -7.39 11.03 4.93
C LEU A 62 -8.56 11.90 5.42
N SER A 63 -8.94 12.86 4.59
CA SER A 63 -10.07 13.76 4.83
C SER A 63 -10.88 13.88 3.55
N HIS A 64 -12.16 13.53 3.59
CA HIS A 64 -13.06 13.61 2.45
C HIS A 64 -14.51 13.78 2.90
N LYS A 65 -15.30 14.54 2.16
CA LYS A 65 -16.72 14.80 2.52
C LYS A 65 -17.61 13.57 2.33
N ARG A 66 -17.25 12.71 1.38
CA ARG A 66 -17.99 11.50 1.00
C ARG A 66 -16.99 10.40 0.67
N PRO A 67 -16.51 9.62 1.65
CA PRO A 67 -15.52 8.58 1.41
C PRO A 67 -15.92 7.60 0.30
N ASP A 68 -17.22 7.39 0.09
CA ASP A 68 -17.77 6.56 -0.99
C ASP A 68 -17.27 6.98 -2.39
N ASP A 69 -17.07 8.28 -2.60
CA ASP A 69 -16.60 8.82 -3.89
C ASP A 69 -15.11 8.50 -4.16
N LEU A 70 -14.42 7.79 -3.27
CA LEU A 70 -12.99 7.48 -3.38
C LEU A 70 -12.73 6.05 -3.89
N ASP A 71 -12.07 5.98 -5.04
CA ASP A 71 -11.48 4.75 -5.57
C ASP A 71 -9.95 4.78 -5.45
N ILE A 72 -9.37 3.79 -4.77
CA ILE A 72 -7.92 3.70 -4.56
C ILE A 72 -7.42 2.34 -5.01
N LEU A 73 -6.57 2.38 -6.04
CA LEU A 73 -5.98 1.20 -6.67
C LEU A 73 -4.46 1.19 -6.46
N LEU A 74 -3.93 0.09 -5.92
CA LEU A 74 -2.50 -0.18 -5.87
C LEU A 74 -2.09 -0.95 -7.12
N VAL A 75 -1.02 -0.50 -7.78
CA VAL A 75 -0.48 -1.14 -8.99
C VAL A 75 1.00 -1.48 -8.77
N SER A 76 1.37 -2.74 -9.01
CA SER A 76 2.77 -3.18 -8.96
C SER A 76 3.54 -2.78 -10.22
N PRO A 77 4.88 -2.76 -10.18
CA PRO A 77 5.70 -2.56 -11.37
C PRO A 77 5.46 -3.60 -12.49
N SER A 78 4.99 -4.80 -12.13
CA SER A 78 4.60 -5.85 -13.06
C SER A 78 3.16 -5.72 -13.58
N GLY A 79 2.45 -4.65 -13.21
CA GLY A 79 1.08 -4.37 -13.65
C GLY A 79 -0.01 -5.11 -12.87
N LYS A 80 0.33 -5.84 -11.79
CA LYS A 80 -0.69 -6.43 -10.90
C LYS A 80 -1.43 -5.32 -10.17
N LYS A 81 -2.75 -5.47 -10.05
CA LYS A 81 -3.64 -4.47 -9.45
C LYS A 81 -4.30 -5.04 -8.21
N ILE A 82 -4.39 -4.24 -7.16
CA ILE A 82 -5.12 -4.55 -5.93
C ILE A 82 -6.03 -3.36 -5.64
N MET A 83 -7.34 -3.59 -5.59
CA MET A 83 -8.29 -2.57 -5.13
C MET A 83 -8.17 -2.45 -3.62
N LEU A 84 -7.81 -1.26 -3.12
CA LEU A 84 -7.72 -1.00 -1.68
C LEU A 84 -9.07 -0.53 -1.13
N MET A 85 -9.74 0.36 -1.84
CA MET A 85 -11.09 0.82 -1.53
C MET A 85 -11.80 1.30 -2.80
N SER A 86 -13.12 1.13 -2.82
CA SER A 86 -14.04 1.62 -3.84
C SER A 86 -15.43 1.60 -3.21
N ASP A 87 -16.22 2.65 -3.42
CA ASP A 87 -17.59 2.79 -2.88
C ASP A 87 -17.68 2.45 -1.38
N ALA A 88 -16.71 2.93 -0.59
CA ALA A 88 -16.54 2.56 0.81
C ALA A 88 -16.67 3.76 1.76
N GLY A 89 -17.30 3.56 2.92
CA GLY A 89 -17.43 4.58 3.97
C GLY A 89 -18.62 5.53 3.81
N GLY A 90 -19.38 5.43 2.71
CA GLY A 90 -20.65 6.11 2.53
C GLY A 90 -20.57 7.63 2.50
N ASN A 91 -21.67 8.29 2.88
CA ASN A 91 -21.82 9.74 2.77
C ASN A 91 -21.36 10.54 4.01
N THR A 92 -20.71 9.87 4.97
CA THR A 92 -20.29 10.52 6.22
C THR A 92 -18.88 11.08 6.06
N ALA A 93 -18.73 12.38 6.27
CA ALA A 93 -17.43 13.02 6.16
C ALA A 93 -16.42 12.42 7.15
N VAL A 94 -15.20 12.18 6.66
CA VAL A 94 -14.05 11.77 7.47
C VAL A 94 -13.04 12.90 7.51
N THR A 95 -12.33 13.03 8.62
CA THR A 95 -11.29 14.05 8.81
C THR A 95 -10.13 13.46 9.59
N ASN A 96 -8.93 13.59 9.04
CA ASN A 96 -7.67 13.13 9.62
C ASN A 96 -7.66 11.65 10.03
N VAL A 97 -8.35 10.77 9.29
CA VAL A 97 -8.35 9.34 9.60
C VAL A 97 -7.12 8.66 9.00
N THR A 98 -6.65 7.60 9.68
CA THR A 98 -5.60 6.73 9.16
C THR A 98 -6.22 5.40 8.75
N LEU A 99 -6.03 5.03 7.49
CA LEU A 99 -6.43 3.71 6.98
C LEU A 99 -5.18 2.87 6.72
N VAL A 100 -5.19 1.63 7.17
CA VAL A 100 -4.11 0.66 6.96
C VAL A 100 -4.67 -0.53 6.19
N PHE A 101 -4.14 -0.76 5.00
CA PHE A 101 -4.40 -1.95 4.20
C PHE A 101 -3.15 -2.83 4.28
N ASP A 102 -3.31 -4.05 4.79
CA ASP A 102 -2.20 -4.98 4.94
C ASP A 102 -2.52 -6.28 4.20
N GLN A 103 -1.63 -6.68 3.30
CA GLN A 103 -1.75 -7.93 2.57
C GLN A 103 -0.49 -8.76 2.78
N VAL A 104 -0.67 -9.95 3.35
CA VAL A 104 0.38 -10.95 3.54
C VAL A 104 0.29 -11.99 2.43
N PHE A 105 1.39 -12.18 1.69
CA PHE A 105 1.50 -13.23 0.68
C PHE A 105 2.06 -14.49 1.34
N THR A 106 1.18 -15.44 1.62
CA THR A 106 1.61 -16.77 2.08
C THR A 106 1.87 -17.67 0.87
N ASN A 107 3.11 -18.14 0.72
CA ASN A 107 3.48 -19.13 -0.29
C ASN A 107 3.05 -20.56 0.10
N ASN A 108 1.88 -20.74 0.73
CA ASN A 108 1.46 -22.06 1.22
C ASN A 108 0.13 -22.47 0.59
N PRO A 109 0.12 -23.42 -0.37
CA PRO A 109 -1.11 -24.03 -0.84
C PRO A 109 -1.50 -25.14 0.13
N GLN A 110 -1.95 -24.82 1.35
CA GLN A 110 -2.50 -25.86 2.24
C GLN A 110 -3.77 -25.35 2.90
N MET A 111 -4.88 -25.86 2.38
CA MET A 111 -6.18 -26.00 3.04
C MET A 111 -5.97 -26.37 4.51
N ARG A 112 -6.53 -25.58 5.42
CA ARG A 112 -6.74 -26.02 6.80
C ARG A 112 -8.24 -26.17 6.99
N ILE A 113 -8.62 -27.40 7.31
CA ILE A 113 -9.97 -27.86 7.69
C ILE A 113 -10.36 -27.15 8.99
#